data_AF-A0A1H7VVD6-F1
#
_entry.id   AF-A0A1H7VVD6-F1
#
_cell.length_a   1.000
_cell.length_b   1.000
_cell.length_c   1.000
_cell.angle_alpha   90.00
_cell.angle_beta   90.00
_cell.angle_gamma   90.00
#
_symmetry.space_group_name_H-M   'P 1'
#
loop_
_entity.id
_entity.type
_entity.pdbx_description
1 polymer ?
#
loop_
_entity_poly.entity_id
_entity_poly.type
_entity_poly.pdbx_seq_one_letter_code
_entity_poly.pdbx_strand_id
1 'polypeptide(L)'
;MKQSNTRLNLTYAFILFIIMFIFLLLVGFEVNILISFLLSIGIGVLLLNVLTKNSRGNTKEKLPRLTKEKEEFYSSKGLSKEDIDYFRRTMFQAQQQIITIEQNMQRSGKLRAIEHRNNTVSLAKELFKNITQEPNRLHDVDKFLYVHLPSLADLSEKYVEIEGHKAKSKTTYDILEKSANTIDKMCELIAEDYVKFKADDIQDMSVEVELAKRTFNKDKSDDQIFDKTI
;
A
#
# COMPACT_ATOMS: atom_id res chain seq x y z
N MET A 1 -13.22 24.67 -4.73
CA MET A 1 -14.12 23.88 -5.63
C MET A 1 -14.05 24.26 -7.12
N LYS A 2 -13.45 25.38 -7.55
CA LYS A 2 -13.52 25.84 -8.97
C LYS A 2 -12.48 25.23 -9.93
N GLN A 3 -11.41 24.63 -9.41
CA GLN A 3 -10.22 24.24 -10.20
C GLN A 3 -10.35 22.86 -10.89
N SER A 4 -11.16 21.95 -10.34
CA SER A 4 -11.39 20.61 -10.90
C SER A 4 -12.18 20.66 -12.21
N ASN A 5 -13.24 21.49 -12.26
CA ASN A 5 -14.06 21.67 -13.46
C ASN A 5 -13.27 22.26 -14.64
N THR A 6 -12.27 23.12 -14.37
CA THR A 6 -11.43 23.70 -15.42
C THR A 6 -10.51 22.66 -16.07
N ARG A 7 -9.94 21.75 -15.29
CA ARG A 7 -9.09 20.65 -15.81
C ARG A 7 -9.92 19.65 -16.61
N LEU A 8 -11.13 19.33 -16.14
CA LEU A 8 -12.06 18.43 -16.81
C LEU A 8 -12.51 19.01 -18.17
N ASN A 9 -12.91 20.28 -18.19
CA ASN A 9 -13.30 20.98 -19.41
C ASN A 9 -12.13 21.08 -20.42
N LEU A 10 -10.91 21.28 -19.93
CA LEU A 10 -9.72 21.31 -20.76
C LEU A 10 -9.42 19.93 -21.39
N THR A 11 -9.61 18.83 -20.64
CA THR A 11 -9.45 17.47 -21.19
C THR A 11 -10.48 17.15 -22.27
N TYR A 12 -11.75 17.53 -22.09
CA TYR A 12 -12.77 17.33 -23.14
C TYR A 12 -12.49 18.17 -24.39
N ALA A 13 -12.05 19.42 -24.21
CA ALA A 13 -11.66 20.28 -25.33
C ALA A 13 -10.50 19.68 -26.14
N PHE A 14 -9.50 19.11 -25.45
CA PHE A 14 -8.36 18.47 -26.10
C PHE A 14 -8.75 17.20 -26.87
N ILE A 15 -9.67 16.40 -26.33
CA ILE A 15 -10.18 15.19 -27.00
C ILE A 15 -10.97 15.56 -28.25
N LEU A 16 -11.84 16.57 -28.18
CA LEU A 16 -12.58 17.08 -29.34
C LEU A 16 -11.65 17.58 -30.45
N PHE A 17 -10.55 18.26 -30.07
CA PHE A 17 -9.55 18.71 -31.01
C PHE A 17 -8.84 17.54 -31.72
N ILE A 18 -8.48 16.49 -30.99
CA ILE A 18 -7.86 15.28 -31.58
C ILE A 18 -8.82 14.58 -32.54
N ILE A 19 -10.09 14.43 -32.16
CA ILE A 19 -11.12 13.81 -33.02
C ILE A 19 -11.27 14.62 -34.32
N MET A 20 -11.36 15.94 -34.22
CA MET A 20 -11.48 16.84 -35.37
C MET A 20 -10.24 16.78 -36.27
N PHE A 21 -9.04 16.74 -35.68
CA PHE A 21 -7.78 16.65 -36.41
C PHE A 21 -7.66 15.33 -37.19
N ILE A 22 -8.00 14.20 -36.55
CA ILE A 22 -8.00 12.88 -37.21
C ILE A 22 -9.02 12.84 -38.34
N PHE A 23 -10.21 13.43 -38.15
CA PHE A 23 -11.23 13.51 -39.19
C PHE A 23 -10.72 14.29 -40.42
N LEU A 24 -10.14 15.48 -40.21
CA LEU A 24 -9.56 16.29 -41.29
C LEU A 24 -8.43 15.57 -42.02
N LEU A 25 -7.57 14.86 -41.27
CA LEU A 25 -6.48 14.08 -41.83
C LEU A 25 -7.02 12.96 -42.74
N LEU A 26 -8.01 12.19 -42.28
CA LEU A 26 -8.60 11.09 -43.06
C LEU A 26 -9.32 11.57 -44.34
N VAL A 27 -10.00 12.71 -44.28
CA VAL A 27 -10.61 13.33 -45.47
C VAL A 27 -9.54 13.78 -46.46
N GLY A 28 -8.38 14.27 -45.99
CA GLY A 28 -7.23 14.62 -46.84
C GLY A 28 -6.58 13.43 -47.54
N PHE A 29 -6.77 12.21 -47.03
CA PHE A 29 -6.36 10.95 -47.68
C PHE A 29 -7.46 10.34 -48.57
N GLU A 30 -8.48 11.12 -48.94
CA GLU A 30 -9.61 10.70 -49.79
C GLU A 30 -10.43 9.51 -49.23
N VAL A 31 -10.39 9.30 -47.91
CA VAL A 31 -11.27 8.31 -47.25
C VAL A 31 -12.70 8.86 -47.24
N ASN A 32 -13.68 8.00 -47.54
CA ASN A 32 -15.10 8.37 -47.54
C ASN A 32 -15.50 9.08 -46.23
N ILE A 33 -16.14 10.24 -46.36
CA ILE A 33 -16.53 11.13 -45.25
C ILE A 33 -17.30 10.39 -44.15
N LEU A 34 -18.22 9.49 -44.51
CA LEU A 34 -19.00 8.72 -43.53
C LEU A 34 -18.12 7.73 -42.74
N ILE A 35 -17.15 7.11 -43.40
CA ILE A 35 -16.21 6.17 -42.77
C ILE A 35 -15.23 6.93 -41.86
N SER A 36 -14.73 8.08 -42.32
CA SER A 36 -13.86 8.97 -41.55
C SER A 36 -14.55 9.48 -40.27
N PHE A 37 -15.84 9.81 -40.36
CA PHE A 37 -16.63 10.22 -39.20
C PHE A 37 -16.76 9.10 -38.17
N LEU A 38 -17.12 7.88 -38.59
CA LEU A 38 -17.27 6.72 -37.70
C LEU A 38 -15.95 6.33 -37.02
N LEU A 39 -14.84 6.33 -37.75
CA LEU A 39 -13.52 6.01 -37.19
C LEU A 39 -13.05 7.05 -36.17
N SER A 40 -13.27 8.34 -36.45
CA SER A 40 -12.89 9.41 -35.53
C SER A 40 -13.63 9.34 -34.19
N ILE A 41 -14.93 9.00 -34.21
CA ILE A 41 -15.74 8.79 -33.01
C ILE A 41 -15.26 7.54 -32.27
N GLY A 42 -15.00 6.44 -32.98
CA GLY A 42 -14.51 5.19 -32.39
C GLY A 42 -13.19 5.38 -31.63
N ILE A 43 -12.23 6.10 -32.22
CA ILE A 43 -10.96 6.46 -31.58
C ILE A 43 -11.20 7.39 -30.38
N GLY A 44 -12.09 8.37 -30.52
CA GLY A 44 -12.49 9.27 -29.43
C GLY A 44 -13.04 8.53 -28.20
N VAL A 45 -13.92 7.55 -28.40
CA VAL A 45 -14.50 6.72 -27.33
C VAL A 45 -13.43 5.84 -26.68
N LEU A 46 -12.51 5.27 -27.48
CA LEU A 46 -11.42 4.44 -26.96
C LEU A 46 -10.45 5.28 -26.11
N LEU A 47 -10.09 6.48 -26.57
CA LEU A 47 -9.28 7.44 -25.81
C LEU A 47 -9.98 7.90 -24.53
N LEU A 48 -11.29 8.17 -24.58
CA LEU A 48 -12.08 8.50 -23.39
C LEU A 48 -12.02 7.37 -22.36
N ASN A 49 -12.18 6.11 -22.76
CA ASN A 49 -12.12 4.96 -21.84
C ASN A 49 -10.72 4.76 -21.23
N VAL A 50 -9.65 4.95 -22.00
CA VAL A 50 -8.26 4.84 -21.50
C VAL A 50 -7.92 5.98 -20.54
N LEU A 51 -8.33 7.22 -20.85
CA LEU A 51 -8.02 8.40 -20.04
C LEU A 51 -8.92 8.51 -18.79
N THR A 52 -10.20 8.17 -18.89
CA THR A 52 -11.10 8.14 -17.70
C THR A 52 -10.80 6.99 -16.76
N LYS A 53 -10.17 5.90 -17.23
CA LYS A 53 -9.66 4.83 -16.36
C LYS A 53 -8.53 5.33 -15.43
N ASN A 54 -7.75 6.32 -15.87
CA ASN A 54 -6.67 6.93 -15.07
C ASN A 54 -7.14 8.09 -14.16
N SER A 55 -8.39 8.57 -14.33
CA SER A 55 -8.95 9.68 -13.54
C SER A 55 -9.97 9.21 -12.49
N ARG A 56 -9.95 7.92 -12.13
CA ARG A 56 -10.78 7.35 -11.05
C ARG A 56 -10.18 7.66 -9.67
N GLY A 57 -10.16 8.94 -9.31
CA GLY A 57 -10.11 9.31 -7.90
C GLY A 57 -11.43 8.93 -7.23
N ASN A 58 -11.34 8.15 -6.15
CA ASN A 58 -12.43 7.78 -5.24
C ASN A 58 -13.64 7.08 -5.87
N THR A 59 -13.44 5.86 -6.37
CA THR A 59 -14.53 4.88 -6.29
C THR A 59 -14.69 4.57 -4.80
N LYS A 60 -15.88 4.73 -4.20
CA LYS A 60 -16.15 4.14 -2.88
C LYS A 60 -15.90 2.64 -3.03
N GLU A 61 -14.71 2.20 -2.65
CA GLU A 61 -14.29 0.83 -2.85
C GLU A 61 -15.25 -0.07 -2.10
N LYS A 62 -15.86 -1.00 -2.85
CA LYS A 62 -16.86 -1.90 -2.31
C LYS A 62 -16.12 -2.91 -1.45
N LEU A 63 -16.38 -2.89 -0.14
CA LEU A 63 -15.91 -3.92 0.79
C LEU A 63 -16.23 -5.31 0.23
N PRO A 64 -15.27 -6.26 0.25
CA PRO A 64 -15.53 -7.64 -0.10
C PRO A 64 -16.71 -8.19 0.72
N ARG A 65 -17.58 -8.99 0.10
CA ARG A 65 -18.76 -9.56 0.78
C ARG A 65 -18.33 -10.35 2.02
N LEU A 66 -19.07 -10.19 3.13
CA LEU A 66 -18.89 -11.00 4.34
C LEU A 66 -19.50 -12.37 4.09
N THR A 67 -18.68 -13.42 4.08
CA THR A 67 -19.17 -14.79 4.09
C THR A 67 -19.57 -15.17 5.51
N LYS A 68 -20.54 -16.07 5.64
CA LYS A 68 -20.99 -16.57 6.95
C LYS A 68 -19.83 -17.15 7.77
N GLU A 69 -18.95 -17.91 7.13
CA GLU A 69 -17.74 -18.47 7.75
C GLU A 69 -16.81 -17.39 8.34
N LYS A 70 -16.61 -16.27 7.63
CA LYS A 70 -15.79 -15.15 8.14
C LYS A 70 -16.48 -14.41 9.27
N GLU A 71 -17.79 -14.22 9.19
CA GLU A 71 -18.58 -13.63 10.28
C GLU A 71 -18.49 -14.48 11.55
N GLU A 72 -18.65 -15.80 11.43
CA GLU A 72 -18.49 -16.77 12.51
C GLU A 72 -17.07 -16.76 13.07
N PHE A 73 -16.04 -16.71 12.21
CA PHE A 73 -14.64 -16.58 12.64
C PHE A 73 -14.42 -15.32 13.48
N TYR A 74 -14.83 -14.14 13.01
CA TYR A 74 -14.63 -12.91 13.77
C TYR A 74 -15.43 -12.89 15.08
N SER A 75 -16.66 -13.40 15.05
CA SER A 75 -17.50 -13.56 16.26
C SER A 75 -16.83 -14.50 17.26
N SER A 76 -16.22 -15.60 16.81
CA SER A 76 -15.47 -16.54 17.65
C SER A 76 -14.25 -15.92 18.33
N LYS A 77 -13.73 -14.82 17.75
CA LYS A 77 -12.62 -14.01 18.30
C LYS A 77 -13.11 -12.91 19.24
N GLY A 78 -14.41 -12.85 19.55
CA GLY A 78 -15.00 -11.93 20.54
C GLY A 78 -15.42 -10.58 19.98
N LEU A 79 -15.50 -10.40 18.66
CA LEU A 79 -15.94 -9.14 18.06
C LEU A 79 -17.48 -9.07 18.00
N SER A 80 -18.05 -7.91 18.34
CA SER A 80 -19.46 -7.60 18.05
C SER A 80 -19.68 -7.37 16.55
N LYS A 81 -20.93 -7.33 16.09
CA LYS A 81 -21.22 -7.07 14.66
C LYS A 81 -20.69 -5.72 14.21
N GLU A 82 -20.81 -4.72 15.07
CA GLU A 82 -20.30 -3.37 14.86
C GLU A 82 -18.76 -3.38 14.77
N ASP A 83 -18.09 -4.12 15.66
CA ASP A 83 -16.63 -4.26 15.64
C ASP A 83 -16.15 -5.02 14.41
N ILE A 84 -16.89 -6.04 13.95
CA ILE A 84 -16.60 -6.77 12.71
C ILE A 84 -16.62 -5.82 11.51
N ASP A 85 -17.64 -4.98 11.42
CA ASP A 85 -17.75 -4.01 10.32
C ASP A 85 -16.67 -2.94 10.39
N TYR A 86 -16.35 -2.45 11.59
CA TYR A 86 -15.26 -1.51 11.80
C TYR A 86 -13.90 -2.12 11.41
N PHE A 87 -13.62 -3.32 11.91
CA PHE A 87 -12.41 -4.08 11.62
C PHE A 87 -12.24 -4.27 10.12
N ARG A 88 -13.28 -4.76 9.43
CA ARG A 88 -13.23 -5.01 7.99
C ARG A 88 -13.01 -3.75 7.17
N ARG A 89 -13.61 -2.62 7.58
CA ARG A 89 -13.36 -1.31 6.96
C ARG A 89 -11.93 -0.88 7.11
N THR A 90 -11.42 -0.94 8.34
CA THR A 90 -10.04 -0.57 8.68
C THR A 90 -9.04 -1.42 7.90
N MET A 91 -9.21 -2.75 7.92
CA MET A 91 -8.31 -3.66 7.21
C MET A 91 -8.42 -3.49 5.70
N PHE A 92 -9.60 -3.22 5.16
CA PHE A 92 -9.72 -2.94 3.74
C PHE A 92 -8.93 -1.66 3.35
N GLN A 93 -9.00 -0.60 4.14
CA GLN A 93 -8.23 0.63 3.90
C GLN A 93 -6.72 0.38 4.02
N ALA A 94 -6.27 -0.35 5.05
CA ALA A 94 -4.87 -0.71 5.23
C ALA A 94 -4.34 -1.53 4.05
N GLN A 95 -5.13 -2.46 3.52
CA GLN A 95 -4.76 -3.23 2.33
C GLN A 95 -4.48 -2.33 1.13
N GLN A 96 -5.33 -1.32 0.88
CA GLN A 96 -5.13 -0.38 -0.22
C GLN A 96 -3.89 0.49 -0.03
N GLN A 97 -3.65 0.94 1.21
CA GLN A 97 -2.44 1.69 1.54
C GLN A 97 -1.18 0.86 1.28
N ILE A 98 -1.16 -0.42 1.69
CA ILE A 98 -0.03 -1.34 1.42
C ILE A 98 0.20 -1.50 -0.08
N ILE A 99 -0.87 -1.67 -0.88
CA ILE A 99 -0.76 -1.78 -2.34
C ILE A 99 -0.19 -0.48 -2.95
N THR A 100 -0.67 0.68 -2.50
CA THR A 100 -0.16 1.98 -2.94
C THR A 100 1.33 2.14 -2.63
N ILE A 101 1.74 1.78 -1.41
CA ILE A 101 3.14 1.82 -0.98
C ILE A 101 3.98 0.88 -1.87
N GLU A 102 3.57 -0.37 -2.04
CA GLU A 102 4.27 -1.35 -2.89
C GLU A 102 4.48 -0.82 -4.31
N GLN A 103 3.45 -0.23 -4.91
CA GLN A 103 3.55 0.34 -6.26
C GLN A 103 4.48 1.54 -6.31
N ASN A 104 4.35 2.49 -5.37
CA ASN A 104 5.11 3.74 -5.41
C ASN A 104 6.58 3.55 -5.05
N MET A 105 6.90 2.67 -4.11
CA MET A 105 8.29 2.39 -3.73
C MET A 105 9.11 1.83 -4.90
N GLN A 106 8.47 1.17 -5.87
CA GLN A 106 9.15 0.65 -7.06
C GLN A 106 9.30 1.66 -8.20
N ARG A 107 8.63 2.83 -8.14
CA ARG A 107 8.64 3.82 -9.23
C ARG A 107 9.85 4.74 -9.26
N SER A 108 10.59 4.85 -8.15
CA SER A 108 11.79 5.67 -8.03
C SER A 108 12.99 4.83 -7.61
N GLY A 109 14.17 5.12 -8.17
CA GLY A 109 15.42 4.49 -7.70
C GLY A 109 15.72 4.79 -6.23
N LYS A 110 15.41 6.01 -5.77
CA LYS A 110 15.65 6.41 -4.37
C LYS A 110 14.68 5.70 -3.42
N LEU A 111 13.40 5.66 -3.75
CA LEU A 111 12.42 4.93 -2.94
C LEU A 111 12.70 3.42 -2.93
N ARG A 112 13.13 2.83 -4.05
CA ARG A 112 13.49 1.42 -4.11
C ARG A 112 14.68 1.09 -3.18
N ALA A 113 15.67 1.98 -3.10
CA ALA A 113 16.78 1.81 -2.15
C ALA A 113 16.31 1.87 -0.69
N ILE A 114 15.38 2.78 -0.37
CA ILE A 114 14.76 2.87 0.97
C ILE A 114 13.98 1.59 1.28
N GLU A 115 13.17 1.10 0.34
CA GLU A 115 12.39 -0.13 0.49
C GLU A 115 13.31 -1.33 0.74
N HIS A 116 14.37 -1.49 -0.06
CA HIS A 116 15.33 -2.59 0.09
C HIS A 116 16.02 -2.56 1.46
N ARG A 117 16.36 -1.37 1.97
CA ARG A 117 17.00 -1.23 3.30
C ARG A 117 16.06 -1.62 4.43
N ASN A 118 14.79 -1.27 4.33
CA ASN A 118 13.84 -1.41 5.44
C ASN A 118 12.93 -2.65 5.33
N ASN A 119 12.84 -3.28 4.16
CA ASN A 119 11.93 -4.38 3.86
C ASN A 119 10.45 -4.07 4.18
N THR A 120 10.06 -2.79 4.07
CA THR A 120 8.80 -2.25 4.60
C THR A 120 7.57 -2.94 4.04
N VAL A 121 7.54 -3.21 2.73
CA VAL A 121 6.36 -3.82 2.07
C VAL A 121 6.12 -5.22 2.61
N SER A 122 7.19 -6.00 2.80
CA SER A 122 7.09 -7.35 3.35
C SER A 122 6.57 -7.31 4.79
N LEU A 123 7.18 -6.48 5.64
CA LEU A 123 6.78 -6.33 7.05
C LEU A 123 5.35 -5.84 7.20
N ALA A 124 4.92 -4.87 6.39
CA ALA A 124 3.55 -4.37 6.41
C ALA A 124 2.53 -5.45 6.00
N LYS A 125 2.84 -6.26 4.97
CA LYS A 125 2.01 -7.40 4.56
C LYS A 125 1.93 -8.48 5.64
N GLU A 126 3.04 -8.74 6.32
CA GLU A 126 3.09 -9.73 7.39
C GLU A 126 2.31 -9.27 8.62
N LEU A 127 2.51 -8.02 9.06
CA LEU A 127 1.74 -7.42 10.14
C LEU A 127 0.25 -7.43 9.81
N PHE A 128 -0.13 -7.01 8.60
CA PHE A 128 -1.50 -7.09 8.10
C PHE A 128 -2.08 -8.50 8.23
N LYS A 129 -1.35 -9.51 7.76
CA LYS A 129 -1.77 -10.92 7.86
C LYS A 129 -1.99 -11.33 9.32
N ASN A 130 -1.06 -11.00 10.21
CA ASN A 130 -1.16 -11.37 11.62
C ASN A 130 -2.37 -10.72 12.29
N ILE A 131 -2.63 -9.43 12.04
CA ILE A 131 -3.82 -8.72 12.55
C ILE A 131 -5.11 -9.36 12.01
N THR A 132 -5.14 -9.83 10.75
CA THR A 132 -6.33 -10.56 10.22
C THR A 132 -6.60 -11.88 10.90
N GLN A 133 -5.59 -12.50 11.52
CA GLN A 133 -5.71 -13.75 12.28
C GLN A 133 -6.08 -13.48 13.76
N GLU A 134 -5.71 -12.32 14.27
CA GLU A 134 -5.92 -11.87 15.67
C GLU A 134 -6.72 -10.55 15.71
N PRO A 135 -7.97 -10.52 15.22
CA PRO A 135 -8.74 -9.28 15.02
C PRO A 135 -9.07 -8.53 16.32
N ASN A 136 -9.06 -9.23 17.46
CA ASN A 136 -9.25 -8.66 18.80
C ASN A 136 -8.05 -7.81 19.26
N ARG A 137 -6.90 -7.95 18.62
CA ARG A 137 -5.67 -7.18 18.89
C ARG A 137 -5.50 -5.96 17.98
N LEU A 138 -6.58 -5.49 17.33
CA LEU A 138 -6.53 -4.32 16.45
C LEU A 138 -5.92 -3.09 17.15
N HIS A 139 -6.18 -2.92 18.44
CA HIS A 139 -5.66 -1.81 19.25
C HIS A 139 -4.13 -1.83 19.41
N ASP A 140 -3.48 -3.00 19.29
CA ASP A 140 -2.02 -3.12 19.42
C ASP A 140 -1.27 -2.40 18.28
N VAL A 141 -1.98 -2.18 17.17
CA VAL A 141 -1.45 -1.67 15.89
C VAL A 141 -2.12 -0.36 15.47
N ASP A 142 -2.71 0.39 16.40
CA ASP A 142 -3.39 1.65 16.10
C ASP A 142 -2.48 2.64 15.36
N LYS A 143 -1.22 2.77 15.77
CA LYS A 143 -0.26 3.67 15.11
C LYS A 143 0.04 3.23 13.68
N PHE A 144 0.23 1.94 13.47
CA PHE A 144 0.43 1.35 12.14
C PHE A 144 -0.74 1.71 11.21
N LEU A 145 -1.98 1.50 11.67
CA LEU A 145 -3.20 1.65 10.87
C LEU A 145 -3.60 3.10 10.61
N TYR A 146 -3.47 3.97 11.61
CA TYR A 146 -4.01 5.34 11.54
C TYR A 146 -2.97 6.43 11.30
N VAL A 147 -1.69 6.13 11.48
CA VAL A 147 -0.61 7.11 11.30
C VAL A 147 0.38 6.63 10.26
N HIS A 148 0.98 5.45 10.46
CA HIS A 148 2.17 5.08 9.71
C HIS A 148 1.87 4.66 8.26
N LEU A 149 0.95 3.73 8.04
CA LEU A 149 0.53 3.33 6.70
C LEU A 149 -0.07 4.49 5.89
N PRO A 150 -1.06 5.26 6.40
CA PRO A 150 -1.62 6.37 5.64
C PRO A 150 -0.58 7.41 5.25
N SER A 151 0.29 7.80 6.19
CA SER A 151 1.31 8.82 5.93
C SER A 151 2.35 8.34 4.92
N LEU A 152 2.78 7.08 5.00
CA LEU A 152 3.74 6.53 4.04
C LEU A 152 3.13 6.42 2.64
N ALA A 153 1.87 5.97 2.53
CA ALA A 153 1.15 5.91 1.27
C ALA A 153 1.09 7.31 0.61
N ASP A 154 0.61 8.31 1.36
CA ASP A 154 0.50 9.70 0.91
C ASP A 154 1.85 10.31 0.51
N LEU A 155 2.89 10.12 1.33
CA LEU A 155 4.22 10.66 1.06
C LEU A 155 4.85 10.01 -0.18
N SER A 156 4.71 8.70 -0.33
CA SER A 156 5.24 7.96 -1.48
C SER A 156 4.57 8.39 -2.79
N GLU A 157 3.26 8.64 -2.77
CA GLU A 157 2.50 9.09 -3.94
C GLU A 157 2.94 10.50 -4.35
N LYS A 158 2.97 11.44 -3.40
CA LYS A 158 3.41 12.82 -3.64
C LYS A 158 4.86 12.89 -4.09
N TYR A 159 5.73 12.04 -3.54
CA TYR A 159 7.12 11.96 -3.96
C TYR A 159 7.22 11.57 -5.44
N VAL A 160 6.55 10.48 -5.86
CA VAL A 160 6.58 10.00 -7.24
C VAL A 160 5.99 11.02 -8.20
N GLU A 161 4.91 11.71 -7.81
CA GLU A 161 4.31 12.79 -8.61
C GLU A 161 5.33 13.91 -8.88
N ILE A 162 5.96 14.43 -7.82
CA ILE A 162 6.92 15.55 -7.93
C ILE A 162 8.19 15.12 -8.67
N GLU A 163 8.69 13.91 -8.42
CA GLU A 163 9.87 13.37 -9.11
C GLU A 163 9.63 13.24 -10.62
N GLY A 164 8.39 12.94 -11.05
CA GLY A 164 8.00 12.86 -12.46
C GLY A 164 7.97 14.19 -13.21
N HIS A 165 8.00 15.34 -12.53
CA HIS A 165 7.92 16.66 -13.20
C HIS A 165 9.18 16.99 -14.02
N LYS A 166 9.00 17.49 -15.26
CA LYS A 166 10.09 17.84 -16.19
C LYS A 166 10.88 19.09 -15.78
N ALA A 167 10.21 20.12 -15.28
CA ALA A 167 10.83 21.34 -14.78
C ALA A 167 10.93 21.27 -13.25
N LYS A 168 12.16 21.19 -12.72
CA LYS A 168 12.42 21.18 -11.27
C LYS A 168 13.33 22.35 -10.89
N SER A 169 12.97 23.05 -9.82
CA SER A 169 13.82 24.08 -9.22
C SER A 169 14.78 23.45 -8.20
N LYS A 170 15.82 24.17 -7.76
CA LYS A 170 16.68 23.74 -6.65
C LYS A 170 15.85 23.40 -5.39
N THR A 171 14.90 24.26 -5.05
CA THR A 171 13.96 24.04 -3.93
C THR A 171 13.15 22.75 -4.08
N THR A 172 12.81 22.35 -5.30
CA THR A 172 12.10 21.09 -5.57
C THR A 172 12.95 19.87 -5.21
N TYR A 173 14.25 19.91 -5.50
CA TYR A 173 15.18 18.83 -5.11
C TYR A 173 15.34 18.76 -3.59
N ASP A 174 15.45 19.90 -2.91
CA ASP A 174 15.54 19.94 -1.44
C ASP A 174 14.29 19.34 -0.77
N ILE A 175 13.10 19.59 -1.35
CA ILE A 175 11.84 18.99 -0.89
C ILE A 175 11.84 17.47 -1.13
N LEU A 176 12.26 17.01 -2.32
CA LEU A 176 12.37 15.58 -2.61
C LEU A 176 13.34 14.89 -1.63
N GLU A 177 14.47 15.53 -1.31
CA GLU A 177 15.44 15.00 -0.35
C GLU A 177 14.83 14.83 1.04
N LYS A 178 14.20 15.88 1.56
CA LYS A 178 13.51 15.85 2.87
C LYS A 178 12.37 14.82 2.90
N SER A 179 11.61 14.73 1.81
CA SER A 179 10.52 13.76 1.69
C SER A 179 11.06 12.33 1.69
N ALA A 180 12.15 12.05 0.99
CA ALA A 180 12.78 10.73 1.01
C ALA A 180 13.26 10.35 2.41
N ASN A 181 13.87 11.26 3.15
CA ASN A 181 14.30 11.01 4.53
C ASN A 181 13.10 10.78 5.47
N THR A 182 11.99 11.49 5.24
CA THR A 182 10.76 11.29 6.00
C THR A 182 10.13 9.93 5.68
N ILE A 183 10.10 9.55 4.40
CA ILE A 183 9.63 8.23 3.95
C ILE A 183 10.45 7.11 4.59
N ASP A 184 11.77 7.28 4.64
CA ASP A 184 12.67 6.33 5.31
C ASP A 184 12.32 6.19 6.79
N LYS A 185 12.10 7.30 7.50
CA LYS A 185 11.71 7.24 8.91
C LYS A 185 10.34 6.59 9.11
N MET A 186 9.39 6.81 8.21
CA MET A 186 8.10 6.11 8.25
C MET A 186 8.24 4.60 8.03
N CYS A 187 9.19 4.19 7.19
CA CYS A 187 9.51 2.79 6.97
C CYS A 187 10.09 2.13 8.24
N GLU A 188 11.00 2.80 8.94
CA GLU A 188 11.52 2.35 10.23
C GLU A 188 10.40 2.19 11.27
N LEU A 189 9.49 3.16 11.37
CA LEU A 189 8.36 3.10 12.30
C LEU A 189 7.43 1.90 12.04
N ILE A 190 7.21 1.53 10.78
CA ILE A 190 6.43 0.32 10.42
C ILE A 190 7.18 -0.95 10.85
N ALA A 191 8.51 -0.98 10.72
CA ALA A 191 9.30 -2.09 11.21
C ALA A 191 9.21 -2.20 12.74
N GLU A 192 9.24 -1.08 13.46
CA GLU A 192 9.02 -1.03 14.90
C GLU A 192 7.62 -1.53 15.29
N ASP A 193 6.55 -1.16 14.55
CA ASP A 193 5.20 -1.66 14.80
C ASP A 193 5.12 -3.19 14.67
N TYR A 194 5.76 -3.75 13.64
CA TYR A 194 5.82 -5.20 13.44
C TYR A 194 6.52 -5.89 14.61
N VAL A 195 7.70 -5.40 15.00
CA VAL A 195 8.46 -5.95 16.13
C VAL A 195 7.65 -5.85 17.42
N LYS A 196 6.97 -4.73 17.65
CA LYS A 196 6.14 -4.52 18.83
C LYS A 196 4.96 -5.50 18.86
N PHE A 197 4.29 -5.73 17.75
CA PHE A 197 3.19 -6.70 17.67
C PHE A 197 3.66 -8.14 17.97
N LYS A 198 4.89 -8.46 17.57
CA LYS A 198 5.56 -9.74 17.81
C LYS A 198 6.33 -9.84 19.13
N ALA A 199 6.32 -8.80 19.96
CA ALA A 199 7.11 -8.75 21.18
C ALA A 199 6.74 -9.89 22.15
N ASP A 200 5.44 -10.20 22.27
CA ASP A 200 4.96 -11.28 23.14
C ASP A 200 5.50 -12.65 22.66
N ASP A 201 5.37 -12.97 21.37
CA ASP A 201 5.92 -14.20 20.76
C ASP A 201 7.45 -14.30 20.96
N ILE A 202 8.17 -13.18 20.84
CA ILE A 202 9.63 -13.13 20.99
C ILE A 202 10.03 -13.32 22.45
N GLN A 203 9.29 -12.73 23.39
CA GLN A 203 9.53 -12.88 24.81
C GLN A 203 9.32 -14.35 25.24
N ASP A 204 8.23 -14.96 24.78
CA ASP A 204 7.94 -16.37 25.06
C ASP A 204 9.05 -17.29 24.53
N MET A 205 9.51 -17.06 23.28
CA MET A 205 10.63 -17.79 22.70
C MET A 205 11.93 -17.60 23.51
N SER A 206 12.20 -16.39 24.02
CA SER A 206 13.40 -16.14 24.84
C SER A 206 13.39 -16.93 26.14
N VAL A 207 12.22 -17.05 26.79
CA VAL A 207 12.01 -17.86 27.99
C VAL A 207 12.20 -19.34 27.66
N GLU A 208 11.62 -19.83 26.56
CA GLU A 208 11.78 -21.22 26.12
C GLU A 208 13.25 -21.56 25.84
N VAL A 209 13.99 -20.67 25.17
CA VAL A 209 15.44 -20.83 24.94
C VAL A 209 16.21 -20.86 26.25
N GLU A 210 15.88 -20.01 27.22
CA GLU A 210 16.51 -20.03 28.54
C GLU A 210 16.22 -21.33 29.31
N LEU A 211 14.99 -21.82 29.27
CA LEU A 211 14.60 -23.09 29.88
C LEU A 211 15.36 -24.25 29.22
N ALA A 212 15.43 -24.29 27.88
CA ALA A 212 16.19 -25.30 27.15
C ALA A 212 17.70 -25.26 27.52
N LYS A 213 18.30 -24.07 27.61
CA LYS A 213 19.69 -23.91 28.05
C LYS A 213 19.91 -24.43 29.48
N ARG A 214 18.97 -24.20 30.39
CA ARG A 214 19.04 -24.73 31.77
C ARG A 214 18.97 -26.25 31.79
N THR A 215 18.11 -26.86 30.97
CA THR A 215 18.05 -28.32 30.82
C THR A 215 19.37 -28.89 30.31
N PHE A 216 19.92 -28.34 29.22
CA PHE A 216 21.23 -28.79 28.69
C PHE A 216 22.39 -28.62 29.68
N ASN A 217 22.38 -27.57 30.49
CA ASN A 217 23.41 -27.36 31.51
C ASN A 217 23.25 -28.30 32.71
N LYS A 218 22.02 -28.70 33.04
CA LYS A 218 21.74 -29.67 34.11
C LYS A 218 22.16 -31.09 33.71
N ASP A 219 21.88 -31.49 32.47
CA ASP A 219 22.32 -32.79 31.95
C ASP A 219 23.85 -32.90 31.89
N LYS A 220 24.54 -31.81 31.52
CA LYS A 220 26.02 -31.75 31.57
C LYS A 220 26.60 -31.80 32.98
N SER A 221 25.91 -31.25 33.99
CA SER A 221 26.37 -31.35 35.38
C SER A 221 26.18 -32.76 35.94
N ASP A 222 25.11 -33.45 35.55
CA ASP A 222 24.85 -34.82 36.00
C ASP A 222 25.84 -35.81 35.37
N ASP A 223 26.16 -35.69 34.07
CA ASP A 223 27.19 -36.50 33.40
C ASP A 223 28.59 -36.33 34.02
N GLN A 224 28.94 -35.13 34.50
CA GLN A 224 30.23 -34.87 35.17
C GLN A 224 30.29 -35.37 36.61
N ILE A 225 29.15 -35.61 37.27
CA ILE A 225 29.07 -36.18 38.62
C ILE A 225 29.22 -37.71 38.56
N PHE A 226 28.68 -38.35 37.51
CA PHE A 226 28.87 -39.79 37.30
C PHE A 226 30.33 -40.17 36.98
N ASP A 227 31.07 -39.36 36.23
CA ASP A 227 32.48 -39.64 35.86
C ASP A 227 33.47 -39.45 37.03
N LYS A 228 33.08 -38.76 38.11
CA LYS A 228 33.92 -38.56 39.31
C LYS A 228 33.68 -39.58 40.43
N THR A 229 32.73 -40.50 40.25
CA THR A 229 32.30 -41.45 41.30
C THR A 229 32.68 -42.91 40.98
N ILE A 230 33.48 -43.16 39.93
CA ILE A 230 34.04 -44.47 39.58
C ILE A 230 35.56 -44.46 39.74
#